data_AF-A0A7Y3M813-F1
#
_entry.id   AF-A0A7Y3M813-F1
#
_cell.length_a   1.000
_cell.length_b   1.000
_cell.length_c   1.000
_cell.angle_alpha   90.00
_cell.angle_beta   90.00
_cell.angle_gamma   90.00
#
_symmetry.space_group_name_H-M   'P 1'
#
loop_
_entity.id
_entity.type
_entity.pdbx_description
1 polymer ?
#
loop_
_entity_poly.entity_id
_entity_poly.type
_entity_poly.pdbx_seq_one_letter_code
_entity_poly.pdbx_strand_id
1 'polypeptide(L)'
;MTLDGMVFMVRIYPDPNKVDRSVSRITHYAMPHLREQVADVHEATEVTAENVYQADTTVRMEFDASATAELLISTVEHEDYLMSEKAQVTANGGRLDYFLFGRNEPALHHFHNNYLEALGEPPLKEYQAG
;
A
#
# COMPACT_ATOMS: atom_id res chain seq x y z
N MET A 1 -8.64 15.65 2.56
CA MET A 1 -8.00 15.18 1.32
C MET A 1 -8.88 14.08 0.73
N THR A 2 -9.92 14.46 0.00
CA THR A 2 -10.73 13.51 -0.76
C THR A 2 -10.04 13.37 -2.10
N LEU A 3 -9.43 12.21 -2.36
CA LEU A 3 -9.08 11.80 -3.73
C LEU A 3 -10.39 11.84 -4.52
N ASP A 4 -10.49 12.73 -5.51
CA ASP A 4 -11.72 13.03 -6.24
C ASP A 4 -12.32 11.78 -6.90
N GLY A 5 -13.16 11.07 -6.16
CA GLY A 5 -13.95 9.93 -6.62
C GLY A 5 -13.14 8.75 -7.16
N MET A 6 -11.85 8.60 -6.85
CA MET A 6 -11.06 7.47 -7.32
C MET A 6 -10.85 6.41 -6.23
N VAL A 7 -11.27 5.18 -6.52
CA VAL A 7 -11.05 4.01 -5.66
C VAL A 7 -10.10 3.05 -6.36
N PHE A 8 -9.10 2.56 -5.64
CA PHE A 8 -8.20 1.53 -6.12
C PHE A 8 -8.51 0.19 -5.46
N MET A 9 -8.53 -0.86 -6.28
CA MET A 9 -8.60 -2.24 -5.84
C MET A 9 -7.31 -2.95 -6.27
N VAL A 10 -6.52 -3.35 -5.28
CA VAL A 10 -5.31 -4.16 -5.46
C VAL A 10 -5.67 -5.61 -5.18
N ARG A 11 -5.47 -6.48 -6.17
CA ARG A 11 -5.67 -7.94 -6.03
C ARG A 11 -4.33 -8.64 -6.14
N ILE A 12 -3.96 -9.39 -5.12
CA ILE A 12 -2.70 -10.14 -5.06
C ILE A 12 -3.00 -11.60 -5.39
N TYR A 13 -2.32 -12.15 -6.40
CA TYR A 13 -2.44 -13.54 -6.82
C TYR A 13 -1.12 -14.27 -6.55
N PRO A 14 -1.07 -15.24 -5.63
CA PRO A 14 0.15 -16.03 -5.40
C PRO A 14 0.49 -16.88 -6.64
N ASP A 15 1.78 -17.07 -6.93
CA ASP A 15 2.23 -18.01 -7.96
C ASP A 15 2.06 -19.45 -7.42
N PRO A 16 1.29 -20.32 -8.10
CA PRO A 16 1.04 -21.67 -7.60
C PRO A 16 2.29 -22.56 -7.56
N ASN A 17 3.36 -22.18 -8.28
CA ASN A 17 4.59 -22.96 -8.37
C ASN A 17 5.76 -22.31 -7.60
N LYS A 18 5.60 -21.08 -7.11
CA LYS A 18 6.67 -20.33 -6.42
C LYS A 18 6.10 -19.57 -5.22
N VAL A 19 6.36 -20.10 -4.03
CA VAL A 19 5.79 -19.60 -2.76
C VAL A 19 6.23 -18.17 -2.41
N ASP A 20 7.36 -17.72 -2.95
CA ASP A 20 7.94 -16.40 -2.71
C ASP A 20 7.57 -15.37 -3.80
N ARG A 21 6.58 -15.69 -4.64
CA ARG A 21 6.17 -14.85 -5.75
C ARG A 21 4.67 -14.63 -5.78
N SER A 22 4.27 -13.42 -6.11
CA SER A 22 2.89 -13.07 -6.42
C SER A 22 2.82 -12.07 -7.57
N VAL A 23 1.62 -11.94 -8.16
CA VAL A 23 1.30 -10.92 -9.16
C VAL A 23 0.18 -10.05 -8.61
N SER A 24 0.42 -8.75 -8.54
CA SER A 24 -0.60 -7.78 -8.17
C SER A 24 -1.29 -7.23 -9.42
N ARG A 25 -2.62 -7.17 -9.40
CA ARG A 25 -3.42 -6.47 -10.40
C ARG A 25 -4.13 -5.30 -9.75
N ILE A 26 -3.75 -4.11 -10.18
CA ILE A 26 -4.30 -2.85 -9.68
C ILE A 26 -5.38 -2.38 -10.65
N THR A 27 -6.57 -2.09 -10.13
CA THR A 27 -7.70 -1.58 -10.91
C THR A 27 -8.23 -0.34 -10.23
N HIS A 28 -8.44 0.72 -11.00
CA HIS A 28 -9.00 1.96 -10.51
C HIS A 28 -10.43 2.14 -11.01
N TYR A 29 -11.26 2.77 -10.19
CA TYR A 29 -12.61 3.19 -10.54
C TYR A 29 -12.72 4.68 -10.29
N ALA A 30 -13.00 5.45 -11.34
CA ALA A 30 -13.33 6.86 -11.23
C ALA A 30 -14.85 7.03 -11.07
N MET A 31 -15.28 7.95 -10.22
CA MET A 31 -16.68 8.31 -9.98
C MET A 31 -16.93 9.74 -10.48
N PRO A 32 -17.35 9.92 -11.75
CA PRO A 32 -17.42 11.24 -12.38
C PRO A 32 -18.38 12.23 -11.70
N HIS A 33 -19.47 11.72 -11.10
CA HIS A 33 -20.51 12.53 -10.46
C HIS A 33 -20.07 13.22 -9.16
N LEU A 34 -18.96 12.80 -8.55
CA LEU A 34 -18.38 13.48 -7.39
C LEU A 34 -17.63 14.75 -7.80
N ARG A 35 -17.06 14.82 -9.01
CA ARG A 35 -16.37 16.01 -9.51
C ARG A 35 -17.34 17.17 -9.77
N GLU A 36 -18.54 16.87 -10.27
CA GLU A 36 -19.56 17.88 -10.58
C GLU A 36 -20.15 18.56 -9.33
N GLN A 37 -20.17 17.89 -8.17
CA GLN A 37 -20.66 18.46 -6.90
C GLN A 37 -19.66 19.39 -6.21
N VAL A 38 -18.43 19.46 -6.73
CA VAL A 38 -17.28 20.08 -6.07
C VAL A 38 -16.84 21.36 -6.78
N ALA A 39 -17.34 21.61 -7.99
CA ALA A 39 -16.94 22.68 -8.91
C ALA A 39 -17.28 24.12 -8.46
N ASP A 40 -17.86 24.33 -7.27
CA ASP A 40 -18.41 25.62 -6.83
C ASP A 40 -17.55 26.38 -5.79
N VAL A 41 -16.24 26.12 -5.70
CA VAL A 41 -15.38 26.82 -4.71
C VAL A 41 -14.02 27.24 -5.31
N HIS A 42 -13.63 28.49 -5.04
CA HIS A 42 -12.46 29.26 -5.48
C HIS A 42 -11.09 28.53 -5.66
N GLU A 43 -10.30 29.07 -6.60
CA GLU A 43 -8.84 28.89 -6.86
C GLU A 43 -8.23 27.55 -6.39
N ALA A 44 -8.36 26.53 -7.24
CA ALA A 44 -7.69 25.25 -7.07
C ALA A 44 -6.42 25.18 -7.94
N THR A 45 -5.38 24.54 -7.42
CA THR A 45 -4.20 24.16 -8.22
C THR A 45 -4.46 22.80 -8.85
N GLU A 46 -4.37 22.74 -10.18
CA GLU A 46 -4.42 21.48 -10.92
C GLU A 46 -3.14 20.67 -10.67
N VAL A 47 -3.33 19.44 -10.21
CA VAL A 47 -2.26 18.49 -9.92
C VAL A 47 -2.32 17.36 -10.96
N THR A 48 -1.22 17.19 -11.68
CA THR A 48 -0.98 16.16 -12.70
C THR A 48 0.17 15.25 -12.26
N ALA A 49 0.43 14.17 -13.01
CA ALA A 49 1.57 13.30 -12.73
C ALA A 49 2.91 14.04 -12.66
N GLU A 50 3.09 15.10 -13.44
CA GLU A 50 4.35 15.85 -13.55
C GLU A 50 4.64 16.72 -12.33
N ASN A 51 3.61 17.20 -11.62
CA ASN A 51 3.76 18.19 -10.53
C ASN A 51 3.33 17.66 -9.16
N VAL A 52 2.90 16.39 -9.04
CA VAL A 52 2.30 15.82 -7.82
C VAL A 52 3.16 15.96 -6.56
N TYR A 53 4.50 15.96 -6.69
CA TYR A 53 5.43 16.15 -5.55
C TYR A 53 5.85 17.60 -5.30
N GLN A 54 5.46 18.52 -6.18
CA GLN A 54 5.81 19.94 -6.12
C GLN A 54 4.60 20.84 -5.86
N ALA A 55 3.39 20.26 -5.88
CA ALA A 55 2.15 20.97 -5.66
C ALA A 55 2.12 21.65 -4.30
N ASP A 56 1.65 22.90 -4.27
CA ASP A 56 1.46 23.64 -3.04
C ASP A 56 0.30 23.03 -2.24
N THR A 57 0.65 22.39 -1.12
CA THR A 57 -0.30 21.71 -0.24
C THR A 57 -1.07 22.67 0.68
N THR A 58 -0.76 23.96 0.66
CA THR A 58 -1.46 25.00 1.44
C THR A 58 -2.75 25.48 0.78
N VAL A 59 -2.89 25.24 -0.53
CA VAL A 59 -4.10 25.52 -1.31
C VAL A 59 -4.84 24.23 -1.66
N ARG A 60 -6.07 24.37 -2.11
CA ARG A 60 -6.87 23.23 -2.56
C ARG A 60 -6.24 22.62 -3.81
N MET A 61 -5.92 21.33 -3.75
CA MET A 61 -5.41 20.56 -4.89
C MET A 61 -6.54 19.79 -5.57
N GLU A 62 -6.63 19.91 -6.89
CA GLU A 62 -7.49 19.08 -7.73
C GLU A 62 -6.61 18.09 -8.50
N PHE A 63 -6.76 16.80 -8.16
CA PHE A 63 -5.99 15.74 -8.79
C PHE A 63 -6.71 15.25 -10.03
N ASP A 64 -6.00 15.24 -11.15
CA ASP A 64 -6.46 14.51 -12.32
C ASP A 64 -6.25 12.99 -12.12
N ALA A 65 -6.69 12.21 -13.11
CA ALA A 65 -6.50 10.76 -13.06
C ALA A 65 -5.02 10.36 -13.16
N SER A 66 -4.18 11.17 -13.81
CA SER A 66 -2.76 10.88 -13.99
C SER A 66 -1.97 11.07 -12.69
N ALA A 67 -2.21 12.16 -11.95
CA ALA A 67 -1.61 12.43 -10.65
C ALA A 67 -1.99 11.37 -9.62
N THR A 68 -3.25 10.95 -9.64
CA THR A 68 -3.75 9.95 -8.71
C THR A 68 -3.14 8.58 -9.01
N ALA A 69 -2.98 8.24 -10.30
CA ALA A 69 -2.28 7.03 -10.70
C ALA A 69 -0.79 7.09 -10.36
N GLU A 70 -0.12 8.22 -10.59
CA GLU A 70 1.30 8.42 -10.29
C GLU A 70 1.60 8.32 -8.80
N LEU A 71 0.78 8.95 -7.95
CA LEU A 71 0.89 8.82 -6.50
C LEU A 71 0.81 7.35 -6.06
N LEU A 72 -0.09 6.57 -6.66
CA LEU A 72 -0.17 5.15 -6.34
C LEU A 72 1.02 4.37 -6.89
N ILE A 73 1.41 4.57 -8.15
CA ILE A 73 2.48 3.83 -8.81
C ILE A 73 3.80 4.07 -8.07
N SER A 74 4.14 5.33 -7.83
CA SER A 74 5.36 5.69 -7.12
C SER A 74 5.44 5.07 -5.71
N THR A 75 4.37 5.10 -4.92
CA THR A 75 4.41 4.57 -3.56
C THR A 75 4.38 3.05 -3.56
N VAL A 76 3.47 2.43 -4.33
CA VAL A 76 3.30 0.98 -4.32
C VAL A 76 4.44 0.27 -5.05
N GLU A 77 4.79 0.71 -6.25
CA GLU A 77 5.80 0.04 -7.06
C GLU A 77 7.22 0.41 -6.61
N HIS A 78 7.54 1.70 -6.49
CA HIS A 78 8.93 2.10 -6.23
C HIS A 78 9.33 1.91 -4.76
N GLU A 79 8.40 2.00 -3.81
CA GLU A 79 8.71 1.85 -2.39
C GLU A 79 8.29 0.47 -1.87
N ASP A 80 6.98 0.17 -1.88
CA ASP A 80 6.47 -1.02 -1.20
C ASP A 80 6.95 -2.34 -1.85
N TYR A 81 6.92 -2.44 -3.17
CA TYR A 81 7.38 -3.65 -3.86
C TYR A 81 8.89 -3.83 -3.75
N LEU A 82 9.67 -2.75 -3.89
CA LEU A 82 11.11 -2.79 -3.70
C LEU A 82 11.49 -3.27 -2.29
N MET A 83 10.80 -2.76 -1.27
CA MET A 83 11.06 -3.18 0.12
C MET A 83 10.60 -4.61 0.38
N SER A 84 9.46 -5.02 -0.17
CA SER A 84 8.94 -6.39 -0.04
C SER A 84 9.86 -7.42 -0.69
N GLU A 85 10.41 -7.13 -1.88
CA GLU A 85 11.35 -8.01 -2.57
C GLU A 85 12.64 -8.18 -1.75
N LYS A 86 13.19 -7.09 -1.20
CA LYS A 86 14.39 -7.15 -0.33
C LYS A 86 14.13 -7.95 0.94
N ALA A 87 12.95 -7.79 1.55
CA ALA A 87 12.55 -8.60 2.71
C ALA A 87 12.49 -10.08 2.35
N GLN A 88 11.91 -10.43 1.20
CA GLN A 88 11.84 -11.81 0.71
C GLN A 88 13.22 -12.41 0.43
N VAL A 89 14.12 -11.65 -0.21
CA VAL A 89 15.53 -12.07 -0.44
C VAL A 89 16.23 -12.34 0.90
N THR A 90 16.00 -11.49 1.90
CA THR A 90 16.58 -11.67 3.24
C THR A 90 16.02 -12.92 3.92
N ALA A 91 14.71 -13.15 3.85
CA ALA A 91 14.07 -14.34 4.39
C ALA A 91 14.58 -15.63 3.72
N ASN A 92 14.73 -15.62 2.40
CA ASN A 92 15.29 -16.74 1.62
C ASN A 92 16.78 -16.98 1.93
N GLY A 93 17.48 -15.99 2.48
CA GLY A 93 18.90 -16.05 2.79
C GLY A 93 19.28 -16.99 3.94
N GLY A 94 18.30 -17.48 4.72
CA GLY A 94 18.49 -18.47 5.78
C GLY A 94 19.33 -18.00 6.98
N ARG A 95 19.65 -16.71 7.06
CA ARG A 95 20.45 -16.10 8.15
C ARG A 95 19.60 -15.48 9.25
N LEU A 96 18.29 -15.43 9.05
CA LEU A 96 17.35 -14.74 9.93
C LEU A 96 16.52 -15.79 10.67
N ASP A 97 16.82 -16.01 11.94
CA ASP A 97 16.15 -17.04 12.75
C ASP A 97 14.74 -16.60 13.19
N TYR A 98 14.55 -15.29 13.40
CA TYR A 98 13.32 -14.72 13.92
C TYR A 98 13.00 -13.37 13.25
N PHE A 99 11.72 -13.13 13.00
CA PHE A 99 11.20 -11.81 12.63
C PHE A 99 10.56 -11.16 13.86
N LEU A 100 10.91 -9.90 14.12
CA LEU A 100 10.36 -9.13 15.24
C LEU A 100 9.33 -8.14 14.69
N PHE A 101 8.11 -8.24 15.20
CA PHE A 101 7.08 -7.24 14.94
C PHE A 101 7.17 -6.12 15.99
N GLY A 102 6.98 -4.88 15.52
CA GLY A 102 6.97 -3.71 16.37
C GLY A 102 5.73 -3.65 17.26
N ARG A 103 5.87 -3.05 18.44
CA ARG A 103 4.74 -2.85 19.38
C ARG A 103 3.53 -2.14 18.73
N ASN A 104 3.78 -1.27 17.76
CA ASN A 104 2.75 -0.50 17.06
C ASN A 104 2.22 -1.19 15.79
N GLU A 105 2.42 -2.50 15.64
CA GLU A 105 1.99 -3.30 14.48
C GLU A 105 0.90 -4.35 14.83
N PRO A 106 -0.17 -3.99 15.56
CA PRO A 106 -1.16 -4.97 16.03
C PRO A 106 -1.88 -5.69 14.88
N ALA A 107 -2.01 -5.03 13.72
CA ALA A 107 -2.58 -5.65 12.52
C ALA A 107 -1.71 -6.80 11.99
N LEU A 108 -0.37 -6.63 12.01
CA LEU A 108 0.55 -7.70 11.62
C LEU A 108 0.53 -8.84 12.63
N HIS A 109 0.47 -8.53 13.92
CA HIS A 109 0.36 -9.56 14.97
C HIS A 109 -0.89 -10.42 14.76
N HIS A 110 -2.05 -9.77 14.53
CA HIS A 110 -3.31 -10.47 14.28
C HIS A 110 -3.26 -11.29 12.99
N PHE A 111 -2.74 -10.72 11.90
CA PHE A 111 -2.59 -11.43 10.63
C PHE A 111 -1.78 -12.72 10.79
N HIS A 112 -0.60 -12.65 11.41
CA HIS A 112 0.26 -13.83 11.58
C HIS A 112 -0.31 -14.86 12.55
N ASN A 113 -0.97 -14.43 13.63
CA ASN A 113 -1.66 -15.36 14.52
C ASN A 113 -2.78 -16.15 13.81
N ASN A 114 -3.53 -15.53 12.89
CA ASN A 114 -4.55 -16.24 12.12
C ASN A 114 -3.95 -17.33 11.22
N TYR A 115 -2.78 -17.07 10.62
CA TYR A 115 -2.07 -18.10 9.85
C TYR A 115 -1.54 -19.22 10.74
N LEU A 116 -0.98 -18.89 11.90
CA LEU A 116 -0.51 -19.89 12.86
C LEU A 116 -1.67 -20.79 13.32
N GLU A 117 -2.81 -20.21 13.67
CA GLU A 117 -4.02 -20.95 14.03
C GLU A 117 -4.49 -21.87 12.89
N ALA A 118 -4.57 -21.35 11.67
CA ALA A 118 -4.97 -22.13 10.49
C ALA A 118 -4.01 -23.30 10.18
N LEU A 119 -2.73 -23.15 10.53
CA LEU A 119 -1.69 -24.18 10.40
C LEU A 119 -1.59 -25.11 11.62
N GLY A 120 -2.33 -24.84 12.70
CA GLY A 120 -2.25 -25.61 13.95
C GLY A 120 -0.97 -25.33 14.77
N GLU A 121 -0.33 -24.19 14.54
CA GLU A 121 0.89 -23.75 15.20
C GLU A 121 0.58 -22.91 16.45
N PRO A 122 1.48 -22.85 17.45
CA PRO A 122 1.30 -22.00 18.62
C PRO A 122 1.30 -20.50 18.24
N PRO A 123 0.63 -19.64 19.02
CA PRO A 123 0.59 -18.20 18.75
C PRO A 123 1.97 -17.56 18.86
N LEU A 124 2.09 -16.34 18.30
CA LEU A 124 3.30 -15.53 18.40
C LEU A 124 3.76 -15.37 19.85
N LYS A 125 5.07 -15.46 20.06
CA LYS A 125 5.71 -15.26 21.36
C LYS A 125 5.95 -13.77 21.59
N GLU A 126 5.72 -13.31 22.82
CA GLU A 126 6.17 -11.98 23.22
C GLU A 126 7.69 -11.93 23.33
N TYR A 127 8.30 -10.88 22.77
CA TYR A 127 9.71 -10.63 22.94
C TYR A 127 10.00 -10.18 24.38
N GLN A 128 10.70 -11.03 25.13
CA GLN A 128 11.19 -10.70 26.47
C GLN A 128 12.67 -10.32 26.33
N ALA A 129 13.00 -9.06 26.59
CA ALA A 129 14.41 -8.65 26.67
C ALA A 129 15.03 -9.28 27.92
N GLY A 130 16.09 -10.06 27.71
CA GLY A 130 16.90 -10.63 28.80
C GLY A 130 17.82 -9.61 29.45
#